data_AF-A0A1V6UNC1-F1
#
_entry.id   AF-A0A1V6UNC1-F1
#
_cell.length_a   1.000
_cell.length_b   1.000
_cell.length_c   1.000
_cell.angle_alpha   90.00
_cell.angle_beta   90.00
_cell.angle_gamma   90.00
#
_symmetry.space_group_name_H-M   'P 1'
#
loop_
_entity.id
_entity.type
_entity.pdbx_description
1 polymer ?
#
loop_
_entity_poly.entity_id
_entity_poly.type
_entity_poly.pdbx_seq_one_letter_code
_entity_poly.pdbx_strand_id
1 'polypeptide(L)'
;MASVSPYAVSATNRSGLIVIFETLFMTWMIIVSLIRLYMRLAINGPVKIDDVVVFTGSVMAIAHVGAIMDAVSHGLGRSEDENLLSDAIRAGKGVYAANLLFLAGHGAAKISVCLLLKQLGRQKSYLICSKILLGMMVAWTLASIVAVALSCFPQYHLTMAQHCSNINIAWKIITAFDVTTEVLTFGLCVLLVWGIQMRWKQKWTVIFAFGTRTPVIILIILRQTYLNRSLFDSDPPLHLSEALVVTAVLLHSSIMVSTVPCLKPFVIVFNTGWGQGVTNRSGQNSYFTPTGESAPTNRSHVYSKDRAGANEIDLTLTISRQSQDSQRLIIHQTQEWRVEEEYEMHSPRDQN
;
A
#
# COMPACT_ATOMS: atom_id res chain seq x y z
N MET A 1 -44.11 25.43 -1.77
CA MET A 1 -42.75 25.28 -1.21
C MET A 1 -41.80 24.99 -2.37
N ALA A 2 -40.74 25.77 -2.54
CA ALA A 2 -39.68 25.40 -3.48
C ALA A 2 -38.81 24.30 -2.86
N SER A 3 -38.44 23.29 -3.63
CA SER A 3 -37.50 22.25 -3.19
C SER A 3 -36.08 22.81 -3.18
N VAL A 4 -35.68 23.43 -2.06
CA VAL A 4 -34.29 23.85 -1.84
C VAL A 4 -33.41 22.60 -1.84
N SER A 5 -32.64 22.40 -2.91
CA SER A 5 -31.64 21.34 -2.95
C SER A 5 -30.55 21.68 -1.94
N PRO A 6 -30.21 20.79 -0.98
CA PRO A 6 -29.23 21.09 0.07
C PRO A 6 -27.83 21.34 -0.48
N TYR A 7 -27.56 20.88 -1.72
CA TYR A 7 -26.30 21.05 -2.43
C TYR A 7 -26.57 21.56 -3.86
N ALA A 8 -26.74 22.87 -4.00
CA ALA A 8 -26.76 23.53 -5.31
C ALA A 8 -25.33 23.77 -5.82
N VAL A 9 -25.00 23.26 -7.00
CA VAL A 9 -23.74 23.59 -7.70
C VAL A 9 -24.01 24.84 -8.55
N SER A 10 -23.46 25.97 -8.11
CA SER A 10 -23.61 27.27 -8.79
C SER A 10 -22.32 28.08 -8.67
N ALA A 11 -22.15 29.11 -9.49
CA ALA A 11 -20.96 29.98 -9.46
C ALA A 11 -20.68 30.57 -8.06
N THR A 12 -21.74 30.85 -7.28
CA THR A 12 -21.71 31.40 -5.92
C THR A 12 -21.81 30.36 -4.80
N ASN A 13 -21.95 29.07 -5.11
CA ASN A 13 -22.02 28.00 -4.12
C ASN A 13 -21.20 26.77 -4.57
N ARG A 14 -20.02 26.62 -3.98
CA ARG A 14 -19.07 25.52 -4.23
C ARG A 14 -19.17 24.41 -3.18
N SER A 15 -19.99 24.58 -2.15
CA SER A 15 -20.18 23.60 -1.06
C SER A 15 -20.53 22.21 -1.58
N GLY A 16 -21.43 22.12 -2.57
CA GLY A 16 -21.80 20.84 -3.19
C GLY A 16 -20.64 20.13 -3.91
N LEU A 17 -19.69 20.89 -4.48
CA LEU A 17 -18.50 20.33 -5.13
C LEU A 17 -17.57 19.71 -4.08
N ILE A 18 -17.35 20.39 -2.95
CA ILE A 18 -16.57 19.85 -1.82
C ILE A 18 -17.16 18.50 -1.36
N VAL A 19 -18.47 18.45 -1.12
CA VAL A 19 -19.17 17.22 -0.68
C VAL A 19 -19.03 16.07 -1.68
N ILE A 20 -19.16 16.34 -2.98
CA ILE A 20 -19.00 15.32 -4.03
C ILE A 20 -17.58 14.75 -4.04
N PHE A 21 -16.55 15.59 -3.98
CA PHE A 21 -15.16 15.13 -4.02
C PHE A 21 -14.74 14.40 -2.73
N GLU A 22 -15.06 14.92 -1.55
CA GLU A 22 -14.79 14.27 -0.26
C GLU A 22 -15.44 12.87 -0.20
N THR A 23 -16.74 12.76 -0.48
CA THR A 23 -17.46 11.49 -0.37
C THR A 23 -17.02 10.45 -1.42
N LEU A 24 -16.70 10.88 -2.65
CA LEU A 24 -16.18 10.01 -3.69
C LEU A 24 -14.80 9.43 -3.31
N PHE A 25 -13.85 10.30 -2.93
CA PHE A 25 -12.49 9.88 -2.57
C PHE A 25 -12.45 9.10 -1.25
N MET A 26 -13.30 9.42 -0.27
CA MET A 26 -13.49 8.62 0.94
C MET A 26 -13.98 7.20 0.59
N THR A 27 -14.99 7.07 -0.26
CA THR A 27 -15.54 5.77 -0.68
C THR A 27 -14.47 4.91 -1.36
N TRP A 28 -13.69 5.50 -2.27
CA TRP A 28 -12.59 4.79 -2.95
C TRP A 28 -11.49 4.38 -1.98
N MET A 29 -11.11 5.26 -1.05
CA MET A 29 -10.12 5.00 0.00
C MET A 29 -10.56 3.88 0.96
N ILE A 30 -11.85 3.82 1.32
CA ILE A 30 -12.43 2.73 2.13
C ILE A 30 -12.33 1.40 1.36
N ILE A 31 -12.71 1.35 0.09
CA ILE A 31 -12.59 0.13 -0.74
C ILE A 31 -11.14 -0.36 -0.80
N VAL A 32 -10.18 0.54 -1.07
CA VAL A 32 -8.75 0.20 -1.12
C VAL A 32 -8.21 -0.23 0.25
N SER A 33 -8.69 0.36 1.34
CA SER A 33 -8.34 -0.04 2.71
C SER A 33 -8.88 -1.43 3.06
N LEU A 34 -10.14 -1.74 2.70
CA LEU A 34 -10.75 -3.06 2.91
C LEU A 34 -10.05 -4.15 2.09
N ILE A 35 -9.67 -3.84 0.83
CA ILE A 35 -8.81 -4.72 0.02
C ILE A 35 -7.49 -4.97 0.76
N ARG A 36 -6.78 -3.94 1.25
CA ARG A 36 -5.53 -4.14 2.02
C ARG A 36 -5.74 -4.98 3.29
N LEU A 37 -6.88 -4.84 3.98
CA LEU A 37 -7.21 -5.64 5.17
C LEU A 37 -7.40 -7.12 4.82
N TYR A 38 -8.26 -7.42 3.84
CA TYR A 38 -8.47 -8.78 3.33
C TYR A 38 -7.14 -9.44 2.89
N MET A 39 -6.32 -8.67 2.16
CA MET A 39 -5.00 -9.09 1.65
C MET A 39 -3.97 -9.44 2.73
N ARG A 40 -4.12 -8.90 3.95
CA ARG A 40 -3.33 -9.38 5.11
C ARG A 40 -3.96 -10.64 5.67
N LEU A 41 -5.20 -10.54 6.14
CA LEU A 41 -5.89 -11.59 6.90
C LEU A 41 -5.98 -12.93 6.16
N ALA A 42 -6.23 -12.92 4.84
CA ALA A 42 -6.45 -14.14 4.07
C ALA A 42 -5.18 -14.68 3.36
N ILE A 43 -4.09 -13.92 3.26
CA ILE A 43 -2.96 -14.26 2.35
C ILE A 43 -1.59 -13.99 2.96
N ASN A 44 -1.32 -12.76 3.41
CA ASN A 44 0.02 -12.32 3.80
C ASN A 44 0.36 -12.52 5.29
N GLY A 45 -0.52 -13.15 6.06
CA GLY A 45 -0.33 -13.47 7.48
C GLY A 45 -0.71 -12.32 8.43
N PRO A 46 -0.22 -12.35 9.69
CA PRO A 46 -0.71 -11.47 10.74
C PRO A 46 -0.47 -9.97 10.44
N VAL A 47 -1.41 -9.15 10.92
CA VAL A 47 -1.40 -7.68 10.74
C VAL A 47 -0.11 -7.09 11.30
N LYS A 48 0.55 -6.24 10.51
CA LYS A 48 1.84 -5.65 10.87
C LYS A 48 1.70 -4.20 11.32
N ILE A 49 2.75 -3.67 11.96
CA ILE A 49 2.81 -2.27 12.41
C ILE A 49 2.59 -1.29 11.25
N ASP A 50 3.09 -1.58 10.04
CA ASP A 50 2.84 -0.73 8.85
C ASP A 50 1.37 -0.71 8.41
N ASP A 51 0.61 -1.77 8.69
CA ASP A 51 -0.82 -1.82 8.44
C ASP A 51 -1.62 -1.13 9.54
N VAL A 52 -1.29 -1.34 10.81
CA VAL A 52 -1.92 -0.63 11.93
C VAL A 52 -1.80 0.89 11.70
N VAL A 53 -0.61 1.37 11.33
CA VAL A 53 -0.37 2.78 11.01
C VAL A 53 -1.23 3.25 9.81
N VAL A 54 -1.38 2.45 8.74
CA VAL A 54 -2.24 2.88 7.62
C VAL A 54 -3.71 2.92 8.01
N PHE A 55 -4.21 1.96 8.79
CA PHE A 55 -5.60 1.95 9.23
C PHE A 55 -5.91 3.10 10.18
N THR A 56 -4.98 3.46 11.08
CA THR A 56 -5.07 4.72 11.84
C THR A 56 -5.15 5.93 10.89
N GLY A 57 -4.34 5.96 9.82
CA GLY A 57 -4.42 6.99 8.78
C GLY A 57 -5.78 7.05 8.07
N SER A 58 -6.36 5.91 7.69
CA SER A 58 -7.70 5.82 7.10
C SER A 58 -8.79 6.32 8.05
N VAL A 59 -8.70 6.02 9.36
CA VAL A 59 -9.62 6.55 10.38
C VAL A 59 -9.50 8.08 10.49
N MET A 60 -8.28 8.62 10.50
CA MET A 60 -8.06 10.08 10.50
C MET A 60 -8.60 10.76 9.23
N ALA A 61 -8.55 10.07 8.08
CA ALA A 61 -9.14 10.56 6.83
C ALA A 61 -10.68 10.50 6.81
N ILE A 62 -11.31 9.54 7.50
CA ILE A 62 -12.78 9.55 7.69
C ILE A 62 -13.17 10.71 8.63
N ALA A 63 -12.39 10.95 9.69
CA ALA A 63 -12.60 12.09 10.57
C ALA A 63 -12.38 13.45 9.86
N HIS A 64 -11.43 13.54 8.92
CA HIS A 64 -11.25 14.71 8.05
C HIS A 64 -12.53 15.05 7.28
N VAL A 65 -13.09 14.07 6.57
CA VAL A 65 -14.35 14.22 5.83
C VAL A 65 -15.45 14.71 6.78
N GLY A 66 -15.60 14.11 7.95
CA GLY A 66 -16.57 14.54 8.97
C GLY A 66 -16.41 16.00 9.41
N ALA A 67 -15.17 16.45 9.64
CA ALA A 67 -14.86 17.84 10.02
C ALA A 67 -15.14 18.84 8.89
N ILE A 68 -14.92 18.44 7.62
CA ILE A 68 -15.29 19.26 6.45
C ILE A 68 -16.81 19.27 6.25
N MET A 69 -17.53 18.17 6.51
CA MET A 69 -19.00 18.15 6.44
C MET A 69 -19.65 19.04 7.51
N ASP A 70 -19.13 19.08 8.75
CA ASP A 70 -19.59 20.05 9.77
C ASP A 70 -19.25 21.49 9.35
N ALA A 71 -18.09 21.75 8.74
CA ALA A 71 -17.78 23.09 8.25
C ALA A 71 -18.70 23.54 7.09
N VAL A 72 -19.06 22.64 6.17
CA VAL A 72 -19.99 22.88 5.06
C VAL A 72 -21.43 23.13 5.52
N SER A 73 -21.87 22.48 6.60
CA SER A 73 -23.19 22.77 7.19
C SER A 73 -23.24 24.17 7.82
N HIS A 74 -22.13 24.68 8.35
CA HIS A 74 -21.97 26.04 8.88
C HIS A 74 -21.50 27.08 7.83
N GLY A 75 -21.88 26.89 6.56
CA GLY A 75 -21.73 27.93 5.52
C GLY A 75 -20.50 27.83 4.62
N LEU A 76 -19.50 26.98 4.92
CA LEU A 76 -18.26 26.89 4.14
C LEU A 76 -18.52 26.61 2.64
N GLY A 77 -18.04 27.49 1.77
CA GLY A 77 -18.18 27.37 0.31
C GLY A 77 -19.33 28.18 -0.30
N ARG A 78 -20.02 29.01 0.48
CA ARG A 78 -20.99 30.04 0.02
C ARG A 78 -20.34 31.43 -0.01
N SER A 79 -20.83 32.31 -0.89
CA SER A 79 -20.52 33.75 -0.84
C SER A 79 -21.18 34.43 0.38
N GLU A 80 -20.73 35.62 0.76
CA GLU A 80 -20.86 36.13 2.15
C GLU A 80 -22.27 36.58 2.61
N ASP A 81 -23.26 36.71 1.73
CA ASP A 81 -24.49 37.51 1.96
C ASP A 81 -25.40 37.16 3.16
N GLU A 82 -25.31 35.97 3.77
CA GLU A 82 -26.18 35.57 4.92
C GLU A 82 -25.44 34.90 6.10
N ASN A 83 -24.10 34.91 6.14
CA ASN A 83 -23.36 34.16 7.18
C ASN A 83 -23.30 34.91 8.52
N LEU A 84 -24.04 34.41 9.52
CA LEU A 84 -23.97 34.87 10.91
C LEU A 84 -22.56 34.63 11.48
N LEU A 85 -22.01 35.59 12.23
CA LEU A 85 -20.61 35.55 12.73
C LEU A 85 -20.28 34.29 13.54
N SER A 86 -21.26 33.70 14.23
CA SER A 86 -21.14 32.41 14.94
C SER A 86 -20.73 31.26 14.03
N ASP A 87 -21.25 31.27 12.81
CA ASP A 87 -21.24 30.12 11.91
C ASP A 87 -19.95 30.12 11.10
N ALA A 88 -19.48 31.30 10.68
CA ALA A 88 -18.12 31.51 10.17
C ALA A 88 -17.04 31.04 11.16
N ILE A 89 -17.18 31.35 12.46
CA ILE A 89 -16.28 30.87 13.51
C ILE A 89 -16.35 29.34 13.66
N ARG A 90 -17.52 28.73 13.47
CA ARG A 90 -17.71 27.28 13.56
C ARG A 90 -17.17 26.53 12.33
N ALA A 91 -17.40 27.04 11.12
CA ALA A 91 -16.77 26.56 9.90
C ALA A 91 -15.24 26.65 9.99
N GLY A 92 -14.70 27.76 10.50
CA GLY A 92 -13.26 27.92 10.76
C GLY A 92 -12.69 26.87 11.72
N LYS A 93 -13.42 26.52 12.79
CA LYS A 93 -13.06 25.41 13.70
C LYS A 93 -13.04 24.05 12.99
N GLY A 94 -14.03 23.76 12.15
CA GLY A 94 -14.09 22.53 11.36
C GLY A 94 -12.93 22.42 10.36
N VAL A 95 -12.61 23.49 9.63
CA VAL A 95 -11.46 23.54 8.70
C VAL A 95 -10.13 23.43 9.44
N TYR A 96 -9.99 24.03 10.62
CA TYR A 96 -8.80 23.87 11.47
C TYR A 96 -8.62 22.41 11.92
N ALA A 97 -9.68 21.77 12.44
CA ALA A 97 -9.65 20.37 12.83
C ALA A 97 -9.33 19.44 11.65
N ALA A 98 -9.93 19.70 10.48
CA ALA A 98 -9.63 18.98 9.24
C ALA A 98 -8.16 19.10 8.84
N ASN A 99 -7.53 20.28 8.94
CA ASN A 99 -6.11 20.43 8.60
C ASN A 99 -5.17 19.64 9.53
N LEU A 100 -5.51 19.47 10.81
CA LEU A 100 -4.76 18.59 11.73
C LEU A 100 -4.95 17.11 11.37
N LEU A 101 -6.18 16.69 11.04
CA LEU A 101 -6.53 15.31 10.65
C LEU A 101 -5.93 14.91 9.30
N PHE A 102 -5.93 15.82 8.33
CA PHE A 102 -5.21 15.73 7.05
C PHE A 102 -3.75 15.38 7.29
N LEU A 103 -3.09 16.16 8.14
CA LEU A 103 -1.66 16.06 8.37
C LEU A 103 -1.29 14.78 9.14
N ALA A 104 -2.11 14.38 10.10
CA ALA A 104 -1.98 13.09 10.78
C ALA A 104 -2.16 11.90 9.82
N GLY A 105 -3.19 11.93 8.96
CA GLY A 105 -3.47 10.86 7.98
C GLY A 105 -2.41 10.76 6.88
N HIS A 106 -1.96 11.89 6.33
CA HIS A 106 -0.87 11.95 5.34
C HIS A 106 0.47 11.51 5.96
N GLY A 107 0.78 11.97 7.17
CA GLY A 107 1.94 11.52 7.93
C GLY A 107 1.92 10.01 8.19
N ALA A 108 0.79 9.45 8.60
CA ALA A 108 0.61 8.00 8.75
C ALA A 108 0.84 7.25 7.42
N ALA A 109 0.33 7.76 6.30
CA ALA A 109 0.56 7.18 4.98
C ALA A 109 2.03 7.25 4.52
N LYS A 110 2.81 8.26 4.95
CA LYS A 110 4.28 8.32 4.77
C LYS A 110 5.00 7.29 5.64
N ILE A 111 4.65 7.24 6.93
CA ILE A 111 5.26 6.36 7.94
C ILE A 111 5.01 4.88 7.60
N SER A 112 3.80 4.51 7.15
CA SER A 112 3.46 3.14 6.70
C SER A 112 4.41 2.66 5.59
N VAL A 113 4.61 3.47 4.53
CA VAL A 113 5.52 3.11 3.42
C VAL A 113 6.98 3.05 3.89
N CYS A 114 7.41 3.94 4.78
CA CYS A 114 8.76 3.91 5.34
C CYS A 114 9.01 2.65 6.20
N LEU A 115 8.01 2.21 6.99
CA LEU A 115 8.05 0.96 7.75
C LEU A 115 8.05 -0.27 6.85
N LEU A 116 7.33 -0.26 5.73
CA LEU A 116 7.36 -1.33 4.73
C LEU A 116 8.74 -1.43 4.06
N LEU A 117 9.31 -0.29 3.63
CA LEU A 117 10.66 -0.22 3.07
C LEU A 117 11.73 -0.71 4.04
N LYS A 118 11.59 -0.39 5.33
CA LYS A 118 12.45 -0.89 6.41
C LYS A 118 12.41 -2.43 6.53
N GLN A 119 11.24 -3.06 6.36
CA GLN A 119 11.10 -4.52 6.42
C GLN A 119 11.69 -5.24 5.19
N LEU A 120 11.69 -4.61 4.03
CA LEU A 120 12.26 -5.17 2.80
C LEU A 120 13.80 -5.11 2.78
N GLY A 121 14.40 -4.24 3.60
CA GLY A 121 15.85 -4.05 3.68
C GLY A 121 16.59 -5.18 4.38
N ARG A 122 17.63 -5.74 3.73
CA ARG A 122 18.56 -6.71 4.34
C ARG A 122 19.94 -6.12 4.68
N GLN A 123 20.38 -5.07 3.98
CA GLN A 123 21.73 -4.51 4.16
C GLN A 123 21.80 -3.56 5.37
N LYS A 124 22.91 -3.61 6.13
CA LYS A 124 23.10 -2.78 7.35
C LYS A 124 23.00 -1.28 7.06
N SER A 125 23.71 -0.77 6.05
CA SER A 125 23.71 0.66 5.68
C SER A 125 22.31 1.14 5.25
N TYR A 126 21.60 0.35 4.44
CA TYR A 126 20.22 0.62 4.05
C TYR A 126 19.29 0.72 5.27
N LEU A 127 19.42 -0.20 6.23
CA LEU A 127 18.61 -0.19 7.46
C LEU A 127 18.90 1.02 8.36
N ILE A 128 20.11 1.60 8.31
CA ILE A 128 20.44 2.86 8.98
C ILE A 128 19.74 4.03 8.26
N CYS A 129 19.90 4.16 6.94
CA CYS A 129 19.22 5.20 6.16
C CYS A 129 17.70 5.15 6.30
N SER A 130 17.12 3.95 6.31
CA SER A 130 15.69 3.72 6.52
C SER A 130 15.23 4.09 7.94
N LYS A 131 16.02 3.83 8.98
CA LYS A 131 15.74 4.31 10.35
C LYS A 131 15.78 5.84 10.44
N ILE A 132 16.76 6.48 9.80
CA ILE A 132 16.90 7.95 9.78
C ILE A 132 15.70 8.56 9.06
N LEU A 133 15.33 8.05 7.87
CA LEU A 133 14.16 8.53 7.13
C LEU A 133 12.86 8.33 7.93
N LEU A 134 12.69 7.19 8.60
CA LEU A 134 11.53 6.93 9.47
C LEU A 134 11.45 7.93 10.64
N GLY A 135 12.58 8.19 11.30
CA GLY A 135 12.67 9.20 12.36
C GLY A 135 12.32 10.60 11.84
N MET A 136 12.82 10.96 10.66
CA MET A 136 12.48 12.20 9.99
C MET A 136 11.00 12.28 9.65
N MET A 137 10.35 11.22 9.17
CA MET A 137 8.89 11.21 8.90
C MET A 137 8.04 11.40 10.16
N VAL A 138 8.43 10.80 11.28
CA VAL A 138 7.73 10.94 12.57
C VAL A 138 7.92 12.34 13.13
N ALA A 139 9.16 12.84 13.18
CA ALA A 139 9.47 14.21 13.58
C ALA A 139 8.76 15.23 12.66
N TRP A 140 8.71 14.95 11.36
CA TRP A 140 8.04 15.79 10.36
C TRP A 140 6.54 15.93 10.65
N THR A 141 5.86 14.79 10.86
CA THR A 141 4.43 14.76 11.14
C THR A 141 4.12 15.49 12.44
N LEU A 142 4.88 15.22 13.51
CA LEU A 142 4.68 15.84 14.83
C LEU A 142 4.97 17.35 14.83
N ALA A 143 6.12 17.76 14.28
CA ALA A 143 6.51 19.17 14.19
C ALA A 143 5.51 19.99 13.36
N SER A 144 5.00 19.42 12.27
CA SER A 144 3.99 20.09 11.45
C SER A 144 2.64 20.19 12.17
N ILE A 145 2.21 19.15 12.90
CA ILE A 145 0.97 19.20 13.71
C ILE A 145 1.09 20.26 14.81
N VAL A 146 2.23 20.31 15.51
CA VAL A 146 2.50 21.35 16.52
C VAL A 146 2.56 22.74 15.88
N ALA A 147 3.19 22.90 14.70
CA ALA A 147 3.26 24.18 14.00
C ALA A 147 1.87 24.69 13.61
N VAL A 148 0.99 23.84 13.07
CA VAL A 148 -0.40 24.21 12.74
C VAL A 148 -1.22 24.45 14.01
N ALA A 149 -1.06 23.64 15.07
CA ALA A 149 -1.82 23.79 16.31
C ALA A 149 -1.45 25.05 17.13
N LEU A 150 -0.22 25.54 16.98
CA LEU A 150 0.22 26.83 17.54
C LEU A 150 -0.09 28.01 16.60
N SER A 151 -0.29 27.77 15.31
CA SER A 151 -0.61 28.81 14.32
C SER A 151 -2.12 29.02 14.20
N CYS A 152 -2.62 30.01 14.94
CA CYS A 152 -4.00 30.54 14.87
C CYS A 152 -5.09 29.68 15.52
N PHE A 153 -5.37 29.96 16.79
CA PHE A 153 -6.60 29.55 17.47
C PHE A 153 -7.79 30.37 16.94
N PRO A 154 -8.91 29.76 16.50
CA PRO A 154 -9.95 30.45 15.74
C PRO A 154 -10.75 31.53 16.51
N GLN A 155 -10.49 31.73 17.81
CA GLN A 155 -11.15 32.77 18.62
C GLN A 155 -10.50 34.16 18.52
N TYR A 156 -9.24 34.28 18.11
CA TYR A 156 -8.55 35.59 18.08
C TYR A 156 -8.64 36.33 16.73
N HIS A 157 -9.33 35.75 15.75
CA HIS A 157 -9.33 36.16 14.34
C HIS A 157 -9.91 37.57 14.08
N LEU A 158 -10.64 38.15 15.05
CA LEU A 158 -11.18 39.53 14.97
C LEU A 158 -10.33 40.59 15.67
N THR A 159 -9.38 40.23 16.54
CA THR A 159 -8.79 41.20 17.50
C THR A 159 -7.34 41.58 17.19
N MET A 160 -6.52 40.67 16.66
CA MET A 160 -5.08 40.89 16.46
C MET A 160 -4.57 40.33 15.13
N ALA A 161 -4.86 41.06 14.04
CA ALA A 161 -4.41 40.72 12.68
C ALA A 161 -2.89 40.55 12.53
N GLN A 162 -2.10 41.21 13.40
CA GLN A 162 -0.64 41.16 13.40
C GLN A 162 -0.04 39.76 13.57
N HIS A 163 -0.74 38.82 14.22
CA HIS A 163 -0.13 37.57 14.70
C HIS A 163 -0.34 36.34 13.79
N CYS A 164 -1.36 36.33 12.91
CA CYS A 164 -1.57 35.22 11.96
C CYS A 164 -0.77 35.31 10.65
N SER A 165 -0.06 36.42 10.41
CA SER A 165 0.67 36.68 9.14
C SER A 165 1.60 35.54 8.69
N ASN A 166 2.21 34.84 9.65
CA ASN A 166 3.19 33.78 9.36
C ASN A 166 2.58 32.42 8.92
N ILE A 167 1.25 32.24 8.92
CA ILE A 167 0.60 30.97 8.55
C ILE A 167 0.98 30.50 7.13
N ASN A 168 1.12 31.44 6.18
CA ASN A 168 1.52 31.15 4.80
C ASN A 168 2.98 30.65 4.73
N ILE A 169 3.86 31.22 5.55
CA ILE A 169 5.28 30.84 5.65
C ILE A 169 5.41 29.45 6.30
N ALA A 170 4.64 29.19 7.36
CA ALA A 170 4.56 27.87 7.97
C ALA A 170 4.13 26.79 6.97
N TRP A 171 3.06 27.03 6.19
CA TRP A 171 2.64 26.09 5.14
C TRP A 171 3.67 25.92 4.02
N LYS A 172 4.39 26.98 3.61
CA LYS A 172 5.50 26.87 2.64
C LYS A 172 6.64 25.99 3.14
N ILE A 173 7.05 26.16 4.40
CA ILE A 173 8.04 25.29 5.05
C ILE A 173 7.51 23.86 5.14
N ILE A 174 6.22 23.69 5.47
CA ILE A 174 5.56 22.38 5.50
C ILE A 174 5.65 21.68 4.14
N THR A 175 5.19 22.33 3.07
CA THR A 175 5.27 21.76 1.71
C THR A 175 6.70 21.47 1.26
N ALA A 176 7.68 22.32 1.59
CA ALA A 176 9.08 22.11 1.17
C ALA A 176 9.66 20.79 1.71
N PHE A 177 9.60 20.58 3.03
CA PHE A 177 10.05 19.31 3.64
C PHE A 177 9.16 18.12 3.25
N ASP A 178 7.86 18.32 3.06
CA ASP A 178 6.95 17.25 2.63
C ASP A 178 7.33 16.71 1.24
N VAL A 179 7.72 17.58 0.31
CA VAL A 179 8.28 17.21 -1.00
C VAL A 179 9.66 16.56 -0.85
N THR A 180 10.57 17.14 -0.06
CA THR A 180 11.91 16.56 0.18
C THR A 180 11.84 15.14 0.75
N THR A 181 10.90 14.89 1.68
CA THR A 181 10.72 13.57 2.29
C THR A 181 10.13 12.54 1.32
N GLU A 182 9.27 12.94 0.36
CA GLU A 182 8.84 12.05 -0.73
C GLU A 182 10.00 11.70 -1.67
N VAL A 183 10.81 12.68 -2.08
CA VAL A 183 11.99 12.46 -2.94
C VAL A 183 13.01 11.52 -2.26
N LEU A 184 13.27 11.70 -0.97
CA LEU A 184 14.14 10.81 -0.19
C LEU A 184 13.55 9.41 -0.01
N THR A 185 12.21 9.28 0.05
CA THR A 185 11.53 7.97 0.05
C THR A 185 11.72 7.27 -1.28
N PHE A 186 11.52 7.95 -2.41
CA PHE A 186 11.77 7.39 -3.74
C PHE A 186 13.25 7.00 -3.93
N GLY A 187 14.19 7.83 -3.45
CA GLY A 187 15.62 7.50 -3.41
C GLY A 187 15.93 6.23 -2.62
N LEU A 188 15.31 6.05 -1.45
CA LEU A 188 15.44 4.82 -0.66
C LEU A 188 14.89 3.59 -1.42
N CYS A 189 13.78 3.72 -2.16
CA CYS A 189 13.26 2.66 -3.03
C CYS A 189 14.27 2.26 -4.13
N VAL A 190 14.96 3.24 -4.74
CA VAL A 190 15.99 2.96 -5.76
C VAL A 190 17.20 2.25 -5.14
N LEU A 191 17.67 2.69 -3.96
CA LEU A 191 18.77 2.05 -3.24
C LEU A 191 18.45 0.59 -2.86
N LEU A 192 17.21 0.31 -2.44
CA LEU A 192 16.73 -1.05 -2.16
C LEU A 192 16.85 -1.96 -3.41
N VAL A 193 16.44 -1.44 -4.58
CA VAL A 193 16.46 -2.20 -5.85
C VAL A 193 17.86 -2.32 -6.44
N TRP A 194 18.76 -1.38 -6.16
CA TRP A 194 20.16 -1.47 -6.55
C TRP A 194 20.89 -2.57 -5.79
N GLY A 195 20.74 -2.59 -4.45
CA GLY A 195 21.39 -3.55 -3.55
C GLY A 195 20.87 -5.00 -3.61
N ILE A 196 19.91 -5.31 -4.48
CA ILE A 196 19.31 -6.64 -4.63
C ILE A 196 19.53 -7.18 -6.05
N GLN A 197 20.04 -8.42 -6.15
CA GLN A 197 20.30 -9.14 -7.41
C GLN A 197 19.02 -9.74 -8.03
N MET A 198 17.99 -8.91 -8.25
CA MET A 198 16.75 -9.31 -8.96
C MET A 198 16.90 -9.21 -10.49
N ARG A 199 16.14 -10.04 -11.21
CA ARG A 199 16.04 -9.96 -12.69
C ARG A 199 15.48 -8.59 -13.10
N TRP A 200 15.98 -8.00 -14.19
CA TRP A 200 15.61 -6.65 -14.64
C TRP A 200 14.09 -6.38 -14.68
N LYS A 201 13.28 -7.32 -15.18
CA LYS A 201 11.81 -7.20 -15.18
C LYS A 201 11.24 -6.97 -13.77
N GLN A 202 11.71 -7.73 -12.77
CA GLN A 202 11.27 -7.60 -11.38
C GLN A 202 11.71 -6.28 -10.75
N LYS A 203 12.94 -5.81 -11.06
CA LYS A 203 13.47 -4.50 -10.62
C LYS A 203 12.56 -3.36 -11.08
N TRP A 204 12.24 -3.30 -12.36
CA TRP A 204 11.32 -2.29 -12.91
C TRP A 204 9.94 -2.33 -12.24
N THR A 205 9.37 -3.50 -11.97
CA THR A 205 8.08 -3.58 -11.24
C THR A 205 8.20 -3.18 -9.75
N VAL A 206 9.38 -3.16 -9.13
CA VAL A 206 9.54 -2.54 -7.78
C VAL A 206 9.58 -1.02 -7.92
N ILE A 207 10.41 -0.51 -8.83
CA ILE A 207 10.56 0.93 -9.09
C ILE A 207 9.22 1.55 -9.48
N PHE A 208 8.43 0.90 -10.34
CA PHE A 208 7.09 1.36 -10.71
C PHE A 208 6.13 1.36 -9.51
N ALA A 209 6.07 0.27 -8.73
CA ALA A 209 5.16 0.16 -7.60
C ALA A 209 5.36 1.27 -6.54
N PHE A 210 6.62 1.62 -6.23
CA PHE A 210 6.92 2.78 -5.36
C PHE A 210 6.84 4.13 -6.11
N GLY A 211 7.13 4.16 -7.41
CA GLY A 211 7.02 5.34 -8.27
C GLY A 211 5.58 5.84 -8.46
N THR A 212 4.57 5.01 -8.21
CA THR A 212 3.16 5.45 -8.09
C THR A 212 2.96 6.54 -7.02
N ARG A 213 3.91 6.72 -6.09
CA ARG A 213 3.93 7.77 -5.08
C ARG A 213 4.51 9.10 -5.56
N THR A 214 5.32 9.11 -6.61
CA THR A 214 5.91 10.35 -7.15
C THR A 214 4.85 11.37 -7.62
N PRO A 215 3.73 11.00 -8.27
CA PRO A 215 2.63 11.92 -8.57
C PRO A 215 2.01 12.64 -7.36
N VAL A 216 2.13 12.11 -6.14
CA VAL A 216 1.64 12.77 -4.92
C VAL A 216 2.37 14.10 -4.68
N ILE A 217 3.62 14.24 -5.12
CA ILE A 217 4.38 15.50 -5.09
C ILE A 217 3.67 16.60 -5.88
N ILE A 218 3.03 16.27 -7.01
CA ILE A 218 2.28 17.22 -7.83
C ILE A 218 1.06 17.74 -7.05
N LEU A 219 0.35 16.86 -6.35
CA LEU A 219 -0.79 17.24 -5.50
C LEU A 219 -0.36 18.09 -4.29
N ILE A 220 0.80 17.80 -3.68
CA ILE A 220 1.37 18.60 -2.59
C ILE A 220 1.70 20.04 -3.05
N ILE A 221 2.33 20.18 -4.22
CA ILE A 221 2.64 21.48 -4.83
C ILE A 221 1.34 22.22 -5.22
N LEU A 222 0.40 21.51 -5.85
CA LEU A 222 -0.88 22.07 -6.28
C LEU A 222 -1.70 22.61 -5.09
N ARG A 223 -1.77 21.86 -3.98
CA ARG A 223 -2.37 22.31 -2.72
C ARG A 223 -1.74 23.62 -2.24
N GLN A 224 -0.41 23.71 -2.24
CA GLN A 224 0.30 24.91 -1.78
C GLN A 224 0.06 26.12 -2.70
N THR A 225 -0.11 25.91 -4.01
CA THR A 225 -0.47 26.97 -4.96
C THR A 225 -1.88 27.51 -4.68
N TYR A 226 -2.88 26.65 -4.51
CA TYR A 226 -4.24 27.07 -4.17
C TYR A 226 -4.34 27.73 -2.78
N LEU A 227 -3.64 27.19 -1.77
CA LEU A 227 -3.54 27.82 -0.45
C LEU A 227 -2.89 29.20 -0.51
N ASN A 228 -1.85 29.37 -1.33
CA ASN A 228 -1.23 30.68 -1.50
C ASN A 228 -2.19 31.65 -2.20
N ARG A 229 -2.92 31.22 -3.23
CA ARG A 229 -3.93 32.06 -3.89
C ARG A 229 -5.04 32.49 -2.93
N SER A 230 -5.59 31.56 -2.16
CA SER A 230 -6.64 31.79 -1.15
C SER A 230 -6.26 32.76 -0.02
N LEU A 231 -4.99 33.19 0.06
CA LEU A 231 -4.48 34.13 1.07
C LEU A 231 -4.02 35.48 0.47
N PHE A 232 -4.14 35.67 -0.86
CA PHE A 232 -3.71 36.88 -1.56
C PHE A 232 -4.73 37.43 -2.58
N ASP A 233 -5.74 36.65 -2.98
CA ASP A 233 -6.79 37.08 -3.92
C ASP A 233 -8.00 37.69 -3.18
N SER A 234 -8.76 38.55 -3.86
CA SER A 234 -9.82 39.36 -3.23
C SER A 234 -11.09 38.60 -2.81
N ASP A 235 -11.25 37.34 -3.25
CA ASP A 235 -12.39 36.47 -2.92
C ASP A 235 -11.96 35.22 -2.10
N PRO A 236 -11.65 35.35 -0.80
CA PRO A 236 -11.18 34.24 0.03
C PRO A 236 -12.03 32.96 0.01
N PRO A 237 -13.38 32.99 0.14
CA PRO A 237 -14.15 31.75 0.32
C PRO A 237 -14.21 30.88 -0.95
N LEU A 238 -14.12 31.48 -2.14
CA LEU A 238 -14.15 30.76 -3.40
C LEU A 238 -12.83 30.00 -3.65
N HIS A 239 -11.68 30.63 -3.40
CA HIS A 239 -10.38 29.97 -3.57
C HIS A 239 -10.05 28.99 -2.43
N LEU A 240 -10.59 29.20 -1.22
CA LEU A 240 -10.47 28.22 -0.13
C LEU A 240 -11.09 26.87 -0.51
N SER A 241 -12.22 26.87 -1.23
CA SER A 241 -12.86 25.63 -1.71
C SER A 241 -11.97 24.79 -2.64
N GLU A 242 -11.16 25.44 -3.48
CA GLU A 242 -10.21 24.77 -4.40
C GLU A 242 -9.07 24.12 -3.60
N ALA A 243 -8.53 24.85 -2.62
CA ALA A 243 -7.50 24.33 -1.72
C ALA A 243 -7.98 23.13 -0.89
N LEU A 244 -9.23 23.15 -0.43
CA LEU A 244 -9.84 22.05 0.32
C LEU A 244 -10.03 20.80 -0.54
N VAL A 245 -10.58 20.93 -1.75
CA VAL A 245 -10.76 19.78 -2.66
C VAL A 245 -9.41 19.13 -2.99
N VAL A 246 -8.37 19.92 -3.27
CA VAL A 246 -7.03 19.37 -3.51
C VAL A 246 -6.42 18.76 -2.23
N THR A 247 -6.75 19.27 -1.05
CA THR A 247 -6.35 18.68 0.25
C THR A 247 -6.98 17.29 0.45
N ALA A 248 -8.28 17.14 0.17
CA ALA A 248 -8.99 15.86 0.25
C ALA A 248 -8.43 14.83 -0.76
N VAL A 249 -8.28 15.25 -2.02
CA VAL A 249 -7.68 14.42 -3.09
C VAL A 249 -6.28 13.97 -2.71
N LEU A 250 -5.45 14.85 -2.15
CA LEU A 250 -4.11 14.53 -1.65
C LEU A 250 -4.14 13.50 -0.51
N LEU A 251 -5.01 13.70 0.49
CA LEU A 251 -5.14 12.81 1.65
C LEU A 251 -5.49 11.38 1.26
N HIS A 252 -6.60 11.23 0.54
CA HIS A 252 -7.09 9.92 0.13
C HIS A 252 -6.14 9.26 -0.88
N SER A 253 -5.54 10.02 -1.81
CA SER A 253 -4.54 9.48 -2.74
C SER A 253 -3.27 9.00 -2.03
N SER A 254 -2.76 9.74 -1.04
CA SER A 254 -1.59 9.34 -0.26
C SER A 254 -1.82 8.01 0.48
N ILE A 255 -3.01 7.85 1.08
CA ILE A 255 -3.43 6.59 1.74
C ILE A 255 -3.60 5.46 0.72
N MET A 256 -4.33 5.67 -0.38
CA MET A 256 -4.54 4.64 -1.41
C MET A 256 -3.21 4.16 -2.02
N VAL A 257 -2.32 5.09 -2.39
CA VAL A 257 -1.01 4.77 -2.98
C VAL A 257 -0.09 4.05 -1.99
N SER A 258 -0.23 4.30 -0.67
CA SER A 258 0.52 3.54 0.34
C SER A 258 0.28 2.03 0.31
N THR A 259 -0.85 1.58 -0.28
CA THR A 259 -1.19 0.15 -0.41
C THR A 259 -0.54 -0.51 -1.64
N VAL A 260 -0.19 0.25 -2.67
CA VAL A 260 0.27 -0.28 -3.97
C VAL A 260 1.53 -1.17 -3.85
N PRO A 261 2.56 -0.81 -3.05
CA PRO A 261 3.70 -1.71 -2.85
C PRO A 261 3.35 -3.02 -2.13
N CYS A 262 2.26 -3.07 -1.36
CA CYS A 262 1.76 -4.29 -0.70
C CYS A 262 0.93 -5.17 -1.65
N LEU A 263 0.27 -4.59 -2.65
CA LEU A 263 -0.57 -5.30 -3.63
C LEU A 263 0.26 -6.10 -4.65
N LYS A 264 1.47 -5.64 -4.99
CA LYS A 264 2.33 -6.24 -6.02
C LYS A 264 2.48 -7.79 -5.99
N PRO A 265 2.83 -8.45 -4.86
CA PRO A 265 3.00 -9.90 -4.84
C PRO A 265 1.74 -10.69 -5.21
N PHE A 266 0.56 -10.12 -4.94
CA PHE A 266 -0.74 -10.75 -5.22
C PHE A 266 -1.22 -10.54 -6.66
N VAL A 267 -0.93 -9.39 -7.29
CA VAL A 267 -1.22 -9.20 -8.72
C VAL A 267 -0.52 -10.26 -9.58
N ILE A 268 0.65 -10.74 -9.14
CA ILE A 268 1.37 -11.86 -9.78
C ILE A 268 0.62 -13.19 -9.61
N VAL A 269 -0.01 -13.42 -8.45
CA VAL A 269 -0.84 -14.62 -8.19
C VAL A 269 -2.15 -14.58 -9.00
N PHE A 270 -2.77 -13.41 -9.16
CA PHE A 270 -4.01 -13.28 -9.95
C PHE A 270 -3.75 -13.34 -11.46
N ASN A 271 -2.50 -13.14 -11.89
CA ASN A 271 -2.06 -13.32 -13.28
C ASN A 271 -1.77 -14.79 -13.65
N THR A 272 -2.14 -15.79 -12.83
CA THR A 272 -2.00 -17.22 -13.18
C THR A 272 -3.16 -17.78 -14.01
N GLY A 273 -3.85 -16.93 -14.80
CA GLY A 273 -4.84 -17.39 -15.78
C GLY A 273 -6.25 -17.63 -15.24
N TRP A 274 -6.83 -16.67 -14.50
CA TRP A 274 -8.25 -16.73 -14.12
C TRP A 274 -9.13 -16.75 -15.39
N GLY A 275 -9.66 -17.93 -15.75
CA GLY A 275 -10.41 -18.14 -17.01
C GLY A 275 -9.58 -18.65 -18.20
N GLN A 276 -8.31 -19.02 -18.02
CA GLN A 276 -7.50 -19.72 -19.03
C GLN A 276 -6.85 -20.96 -18.41
N GLY A 277 -7.40 -22.14 -18.72
CA GLY A 277 -6.79 -23.42 -18.35
C GLY A 277 -5.35 -23.53 -18.84
N VAL A 278 -4.49 -24.23 -18.09
CA VAL A 278 -3.02 -24.21 -18.26
C VAL A 278 -2.58 -24.81 -19.60
N THR A 279 -2.57 -23.97 -20.63
CA THR A 279 -1.97 -24.26 -21.93
C THR A 279 -0.47 -24.01 -21.84
N ASN A 280 0.26 -25.05 -21.44
CA ASN A 280 1.69 -25.00 -21.19
C ASN A 280 2.44 -24.79 -22.53
N ARG A 281 2.59 -23.53 -22.97
CA ARG A 281 3.21 -23.15 -24.27
C ARG A 281 4.75 -23.22 -24.24
N SER A 282 5.25 -24.30 -23.64
CA SER A 282 6.63 -24.76 -23.58
C SER A 282 6.56 -26.26 -23.28
N GLY A 283 6.69 -27.09 -24.31
CA GLY A 283 6.37 -28.52 -24.21
C GLY A 283 7.42 -29.31 -23.44
N GLN A 284 7.16 -29.61 -22.16
CA GLN A 284 7.89 -30.62 -21.39
C GLN A 284 7.03 -31.17 -20.23
N ASN A 285 5.90 -31.79 -20.56
CA ASN A 285 5.13 -32.58 -19.60
C ASN A 285 5.77 -33.97 -19.43
N SER A 286 6.83 -34.06 -18.62
CA SER A 286 7.38 -35.34 -18.16
C SER A 286 6.43 -36.01 -17.16
N TYR A 287 5.32 -36.57 -17.65
CA TYR A 287 4.49 -37.46 -16.85
C TYR A 287 5.27 -38.74 -16.54
N PHE A 288 5.31 -39.05 -15.25
CA PHE A 288 5.92 -40.23 -14.66
C PHE A 288 5.27 -41.51 -15.21
N THR A 289 5.98 -42.23 -16.10
CA THR A 289 5.62 -43.58 -16.54
C THR A 289 6.21 -44.61 -15.59
N PRO A 290 5.40 -45.43 -14.89
CA PRO A 290 5.92 -46.58 -14.16
C PRO A 290 6.48 -47.62 -15.13
N THR A 291 7.68 -48.12 -14.88
CA THR A 291 8.27 -49.24 -15.61
C THR A 291 7.61 -50.54 -15.19
N GLY A 292 6.91 -51.21 -16.12
CA GLY A 292 6.49 -52.60 -16.01
C GLY A 292 7.35 -53.49 -16.92
N GLU A 293 7.70 -54.69 -16.46
CA GLU A 293 8.62 -55.60 -17.17
C GLU A 293 7.97 -56.30 -18.37
N SER A 294 8.75 -56.49 -19.44
CA SER A 294 8.55 -57.54 -20.44
C SER A 294 9.88 -57.81 -21.15
N ALA A 295 10.17 -59.09 -21.38
CA ALA A 295 11.51 -59.58 -21.72
C ALA A 295 11.72 -59.75 -23.27
N PRO A 296 12.83 -60.32 -23.79
CA PRO A 296 13.67 -59.54 -24.72
C PRO A 296 13.78 -60.12 -26.14
N THR A 297 14.26 -59.30 -27.07
CA THR A 297 14.53 -59.71 -28.46
C THR A 297 16.01 -59.53 -28.83
N ASN A 298 16.54 -60.49 -29.57
CA ASN A 298 17.98 -60.73 -29.80
C ASN A 298 18.61 -59.90 -30.93
N ARG A 299 19.96 -59.93 -31.00
CA ARG A 299 20.91 -59.48 -32.08
C ARG A 299 21.66 -58.16 -31.81
N SER A 300 22.96 -58.02 -32.16
CA SER A 300 23.94 -59.02 -32.67
C SER A 300 25.38 -58.51 -32.74
N HIS A 301 26.36 -59.35 -32.33
CA HIS A 301 27.79 -59.33 -32.73
C HIS A 301 28.58 -58.04 -32.30
N VAL A 302 29.92 -57.98 -32.24
CA VAL A 302 31.01 -58.69 -32.94
C VAL A 302 32.02 -59.34 -31.95
N TYR A 303 32.93 -60.17 -32.48
CA TYR A 303 33.76 -61.16 -31.80
C TYR A 303 35.26 -60.88 -31.97
N SER A 304 36.06 -61.21 -30.94
CA SER A 304 37.51 -61.46 -31.02
C SER A 304 37.96 -62.47 -29.94
N LYS A 305 38.50 -63.62 -30.36
CA LYS A 305 39.34 -64.52 -29.54
C LYS A 305 40.80 -64.02 -29.60
N ASP A 306 41.82 -64.52 -28.87
CA ASP A 306 42.07 -65.68 -28.00
C ASP A 306 43.27 -65.25 -27.08
N ARG A 307 43.69 -65.85 -25.95
CA ARG A 307 43.43 -67.13 -25.26
C ARG A 307 44.03 -67.07 -23.83
N ALA A 308 43.67 -68.03 -22.96
CA ALA A 308 44.40 -68.49 -21.74
C ALA A 308 44.50 -67.55 -20.51
N GLY A 309 44.13 -68.06 -19.32
CA GLY A 309 44.85 -67.64 -18.10
C GLY A 309 44.22 -67.83 -16.71
N ALA A 310 42.89 -67.70 -16.55
CA ALA A 310 42.15 -67.78 -15.26
C ALA A 310 42.46 -66.69 -14.18
N ASN A 311 41.50 -65.77 -14.03
CA ASN A 311 41.14 -64.99 -12.82
C ASN A 311 42.25 -64.33 -11.98
N GLU A 312 42.69 -63.16 -12.41
CA GLU A 312 43.15 -62.06 -11.55
C GLU A 312 41.95 -61.09 -11.44
N ILE A 313 41.37 -60.82 -10.27
CA ILE A 313 41.80 -59.85 -9.24
C ILE A 313 42.11 -58.48 -9.86
N ASP A 314 41.23 -57.51 -9.65
CA ASP A 314 41.65 -56.13 -9.40
C ASP A 314 40.99 -55.64 -8.11
N LEU A 315 41.74 -54.83 -7.35
CA LEU A 315 41.52 -54.54 -5.94
C LEU A 315 42.18 -53.21 -5.60
N THR A 316 41.40 -52.19 -5.27
CA THR A 316 41.78 -51.28 -4.18
C THR A 316 40.62 -50.44 -3.63
N LEU A 317 40.42 -50.54 -2.32
CA LEU A 317 39.92 -49.45 -1.48
C LEU A 317 40.93 -48.29 -1.50
N THR A 318 40.48 -47.02 -1.45
CA THR A 318 41.10 -45.95 -0.64
C THR A 318 40.17 -44.72 -0.46
N ILE A 319 39.55 -44.67 0.73
CA ILE A 319 39.48 -43.54 1.68
C ILE A 319 39.54 -42.08 1.15
N SER A 320 38.45 -41.33 1.35
CA SER A 320 38.40 -39.98 1.98
C SER A 320 36.92 -39.65 2.30
N ARG A 321 36.45 -39.18 3.47
CA ARG A 321 36.94 -38.35 4.61
C ARG A 321 36.87 -36.83 4.34
N GLN A 322 36.30 -36.09 5.32
CA GLN A 322 36.23 -34.59 5.41
C GLN A 322 35.09 -33.97 4.54
N SER A 323 34.28 -32.97 4.94
CA SER A 323 33.94 -32.35 6.25
C SER A 323 32.68 -31.45 6.15
N GLN A 324 32.25 -30.89 7.29
CA GLN A 324 31.36 -29.71 7.50
C GLN A 324 29.85 -29.80 7.18
N ASP A 325 29.10 -30.01 8.27
CA ASP A 325 28.10 -29.06 8.82
C ASP A 325 26.74 -28.85 8.12
N SER A 326 25.75 -28.53 8.95
CA SER A 326 24.38 -28.08 8.63
C SER A 326 23.47 -29.04 7.83
N GLN A 327 22.52 -29.66 8.54
CA GLN A 327 21.12 -29.24 8.38
C GLN A 327 20.22 -29.57 9.58
N ARG A 328 19.04 -28.94 9.61
CA ARG A 328 18.08 -28.98 10.72
C ARG A 328 17.32 -30.31 10.76
N LEU A 329 16.98 -30.76 11.96
CA LEU A 329 15.96 -31.81 12.14
C LEU A 329 14.60 -31.26 11.66
N ILE A 330 14.06 -31.83 10.59
CA ILE A 330 12.68 -31.59 10.13
C ILE A 330 11.90 -32.87 10.38
N ILE A 331 11.01 -32.84 11.37
CA ILE A 331 10.14 -33.97 11.69
C ILE A 331 9.00 -34.00 10.67
N HIS A 332 9.06 -34.94 9.72
CA HIS A 332 7.94 -35.26 8.85
C HIS A 332 6.97 -36.18 9.59
N GLN A 333 5.82 -35.65 9.99
CA GLN A 333 4.72 -36.47 10.52
C GLN A 333 3.80 -36.90 9.37
N THR A 334 3.91 -38.17 8.97
CA THR A 334 2.96 -38.81 8.05
C THR A 334 1.72 -39.25 8.82
N GLN A 335 0.55 -38.73 8.45
CA GLN A 335 -0.73 -39.32 8.84
C GLN A 335 -1.23 -40.20 7.69
N GLU A 336 -1.38 -41.50 7.95
CA GLU A 336 -2.06 -42.41 7.05
C GLU A 336 -3.58 -42.31 7.28
N TRP A 337 -4.33 -42.19 6.18
CA TRP A 337 -5.79 -42.25 6.19
C TRP A 337 -6.21 -43.57 5.57
N ARG A 338 -6.75 -44.48 6.40
CA ARG A 338 -7.42 -45.67 5.88
C ARG A 338 -8.85 -45.27 5.48
N VAL A 339 -9.18 -45.46 4.21
CA VAL A 339 -10.57 -45.50 3.75
C VAL A 339 -11.03 -46.94 3.90
N GLU A 340 -12.14 -47.15 4.60
CA GLU A 340 -12.74 -48.46 4.83
C GLU A 340 -14.12 -48.41 4.13
N GLU A 341 -14.26 -49.14 3.02
CA GLU A 341 -15.49 -49.14 2.20
C GLU A 341 -16.47 -50.21 2.73
N GLU A 342 -17.56 -49.76 3.34
CA GLU A 342 -18.63 -50.63 3.82
C GLU A 342 -19.67 -50.88 2.71
N TYR A 343 -19.81 -52.14 2.29
CA TYR A 343 -20.69 -52.54 1.19
C TYR A 343 -22.03 -53.08 1.73
N GLU A 344 -23.07 -52.24 1.75
CA GLU A 344 -24.44 -52.68 2.05
C GLU A 344 -24.98 -53.63 0.96
N MET A 345 -24.99 -54.94 1.25
CA MET A 345 -25.62 -55.93 0.38
C MET A 345 -27.14 -55.90 0.51
N HIS A 346 -27.81 -55.19 -0.40
CA HIS A 346 -29.26 -55.23 -0.54
C HIS A 346 -29.71 -56.61 -1.08
N SER A 347 -30.30 -57.43 -0.20
CA SER A 347 -30.79 -58.77 -0.55
C SER A 347 -32.08 -58.68 -1.36
N PRO A 348 -32.14 -59.20 -2.61
CA PRO A 348 -33.41 -59.40 -3.29
C PRO A 348 -34.13 -60.56 -2.61
N ARG A 349 -35.34 -60.31 -2.09
CA ARG A 349 -36.20 -61.36 -1.53
C ARG A 349 -37.62 -61.21 -2.07
N ASP A 350 -37.95 -62.15 -2.95
CA ASP A 350 -39.28 -62.66 -3.28
C ASP A 350 -40.44 -61.65 -3.38
N GLN A 351 -40.83 -61.36 -4.62
CA GLN A 351 -42.26 -61.23 -4.91
C GLN A 351 -42.61 -61.85 -6.26
N ASN A 352 -43.75 -62.51 -6.28
CA ASN A 352 -44.16 -63.58 -7.21
C ASN A 352 -45.31 -63.11 -8.10
#